data_AF-A0A956CUH6-F1
#
_entry.id   AF-A0A956CUH6-F1
#
_cell.length_a   1.000
_cell.length_b   1.000
_cell.length_c   1.000
_cell.angle_alpha   90.00
_cell.angle_beta   90.00
_cell.angle_gamma   90.00
#
_symmetry.space_group_name_H-M   'P 1'
#
loop_
_entity.id
_entity.type
_entity.pdbx_description
1 polymer ?
#
loop_
_entity_poly.entity_id
_entity_poly.type
_entity_poly.pdbx_seq_one_letter_code
_entity_poly.pdbx_strand_id
1 'polypeptide(L)'
;FRGTVEYRYFDSTLHAGKVKAYIQFCLALSAKAIGAKRAVSARRAFDPSTSKYDFRCFLLRLGLIGPEFKTARLHLLARLGGSAAWKGERRDGGAV
;
A
#
# COMPACT_ATOMS: atom_id res chain seq x y z
N PHE A 1 -5.73 25.08 12.76
CA PHE A 1 -5.49 23.68 12.35
C PHE A 1 -5.87 22.67 13.43
N ARG A 2 -7.08 22.72 14.01
CA ARG A 2 -7.54 21.68 14.96
C ARG A 2 -8.37 20.66 14.19
N GLY A 3 -7.83 19.46 13.96
CA GLY A 3 -8.54 18.32 13.36
C GLY A 3 -8.15 17.94 11.92
N THR A 4 -7.19 18.63 11.31
CA THR A 4 -6.71 18.30 9.95
C THR A 4 -5.52 17.32 10.02
N VAL A 5 -5.55 16.29 9.19
CA VAL A 5 -4.41 15.36 9.00
C VAL A 5 -3.71 15.70 7.69
N GLU A 6 -2.42 16.00 7.77
CA GLU A 6 -1.57 16.28 6.61
C GLU A 6 -0.67 15.09 6.29
N TYR A 7 -0.71 14.62 5.04
CA TYR A 7 0.12 13.51 4.56
C TYR A 7 1.25 14.05 3.67
N ARG A 8 2.48 14.08 4.19
CA ARG A 8 3.69 14.52 3.47
C ARG A 8 4.54 13.34 2.98
N TYR A 9 3.93 12.43 2.23
CA TYR A 9 4.55 11.16 1.84
C TYR A 9 4.88 11.05 0.34
N PHE A 10 4.35 11.94 -0.50
CA PHE A 10 4.36 11.77 -1.95
C PHE A 10 5.12 12.87 -2.66
N ASP A 11 5.81 12.50 -3.74
CA ASP A 11 6.36 13.43 -4.72
C ASP A 11 5.21 14.07 -5.51
N SER A 12 5.33 15.37 -5.80
CA SER A 12 4.37 16.07 -6.67
C SER A 12 4.38 15.47 -8.08
N THR A 13 3.20 15.34 -8.71
CA THR A 13 3.09 14.76 -10.05
C THR A 13 1.79 15.18 -10.73
N LEU A 14 1.84 15.35 -12.06
CA LEU A 14 0.67 15.59 -12.90
C LEU A 14 0.05 14.29 -13.45
N HIS A 15 0.62 13.12 -13.13
CA HIS A 15 0.10 11.84 -13.59
C HIS A 15 -1.19 11.49 -12.85
N ALA A 16 -2.33 11.60 -13.54
CA ALA A 16 -3.67 11.42 -12.96
C ALA A 16 -3.84 10.11 -12.17
N GLY A 17 -3.26 9.00 -12.67
CA GLY A 17 -3.31 7.71 -11.98
C GLY A 17 -2.60 7.69 -10.63
N LYS A 18 -1.47 8.41 -10.49
CA LYS A 18 -0.68 8.52 -9.26
C LYS A 18 -1.40 9.42 -8.27
N VAL A 19 -1.90 10.57 -8.72
CA VAL A 19 -2.68 11.50 -7.89
C VAL A 19 -3.91 10.78 -7.33
N LYS A 20 -4.67 10.06 -8.17
CA LYS A 20 -5.80 9.24 -7.73
C LYS A 20 -5.40 8.20 -6.70
N ALA A 21 -4.30 7.48 -6.92
CA ALA A 21 -3.78 6.47 -5.99
C ALA A 21 -3.43 7.07 -4.63
N TYR A 22 -2.78 8.24 -4.60
CA TYR A 22 -2.38 8.95 -3.38
C TYR A 22 -3.61 9.38 -2.57
N ILE A 23 -4.60 9.98 -3.23
CA ILE A 23 -5.85 10.41 -2.59
C ILE A 23 -6.58 9.20 -2.01
N GLN A 24 -6.78 8.13 -2.79
CA GLN A 24 -7.45 6.91 -2.33
C GLN A 24 -6.74 6.28 -1.13
N PHE A 25 -5.40 6.27 -1.13
CA PHE A 25 -4.61 5.75 -0.02
C PHE A 25 -4.80 6.58 1.27
N CYS A 26 -4.71 7.91 1.17
CA CYS A 26 -4.89 8.81 2.33
C CYS A 26 -6.28 8.69 2.93
N LEU A 27 -7.32 8.64 2.10
CA LEU A 27 -8.70 8.51 2.56
C LEU A 27 -8.92 7.17 3.27
N ALA A 28 -8.45 6.07 2.70
CA ALA A 28 -8.57 4.75 3.31
C ALA A 28 -7.77 4.64 4.62
N LEU A 29 -6.57 5.22 4.66
CA LEU A 29 -5.74 5.26 5.87
C LEU A 29 -6.40 6.08 6.98
N SER A 30 -6.97 7.25 6.63
CA SER A 30 -7.71 8.10 7.58
C SER A 30 -8.94 7.37 8.13
N ALA A 31 -9.73 6.74 7.25
CA ALA A 31 -10.89 5.96 7.65
C ALA A 31 -10.51 4.80 8.58
N LYS A 32 -9.41 4.10 8.27
CA LYS A 32 -8.88 3.04 9.15
C LYS A 32 -8.45 3.59 10.51
N ALA A 33 -7.83 4.76 10.55
CA ALA A 33 -7.38 5.39 11.79
C ALA A 33 -8.55 5.81 12.68
N ILE A 34 -9.62 6.39 12.11
CA ILE A 34 -10.83 6.76 12.84
C ILE A 34 -11.50 5.54 13.47
N GLY A 35 -11.56 4.42 12.75
CA GLY A 35 -12.15 3.17 13.26
C GLY A 35 -11.23 2.33 14.15
N ALA A 36 -9.96 2.70 14.32
CA ALA A 36 -9.00 1.90 15.07
C ALA A 36 -9.16 2.09 16.58
N LYS A 37 -9.32 0.98 17.33
CA LYS A 37 -9.38 1.02 18.80
C LYS A 37 -8.00 1.12 19.46
N ARG A 38 -6.95 0.67 18.77
CA ARG A 38 -5.58 0.58 19.27
C ARG A 38 -4.60 0.77 18.13
N ALA A 39 -3.43 1.32 18.45
CA ALA A 39 -2.28 1.37 17.56
C ALA A 39 -1.17 0.46 18.11
N VAL A 40 -0.39 -0.15 17.21
CA VAL A 40 0.77 -0.96 17.57
C VAL A 40 2.02 -0.22 17.11
N SER A 41 2.93 0.09 18.05
CA SER A 41 4.21 0.77 17.75
C SER A 41 5.30 -0.20 17.26
N ALA A 42 5.08 -1.51 17.40
CA ALA A 42 6.03 -2.52 16.97
C ALA A 42 6.31 -2.39 15.46
N ARG A 43 7.58 -2.11 15.12
CA ARG A 43 8.03 -2.05 13.74
C ARG A 43 8.15 -3.46 13.18
N ARG A 44 7.48 -3.71 12.07
CA ARG A 44 7.72 -4.93 11.29
C ARG A 44 9.10 -4.83 10.64
N ALA A 45 9.88 -5.91 10.67
CA ALA A 45 11.12 -5.99 9.93
C ALA A 45 10.85 -5.73 8.44
N PHE A 46 11.57 -4.77 7.87
CA PHE A 46 11.45 -4.42 6.46
C PHE A 46 12.43 -5.25 5.65
N ASP A 47 11.92 -5.90 4.61
CA ASP A 47 12.69 -6.67 3.65
C ASP A 47 12.38 -6.16 2.23
N PRO A 48 13.34 -5.54 1.53
CA PRO A 48 13.15 -5.06 0.17
C PRO A 48 12.67 -6.13 -0.80
N SER A 49 13.12 -7.38 -0.63
CA SER A 49 12.84 -8.51 -1.53
C SER A 49 11.39 -8.99 -1.45
N THR A 50 10.69 -8.74 -0.34
CA THR A 50 9.29 -9.13 -0.11
C THR A 50 8.35 -7.95 0.11
N SER A 51 8.87 -6.72 0.03
CA SER A 51 8.17 -5.47 0.30
C SER A 51 6.87 -5.29 -0.51
N LYS A 52 6.83 -5.72 -1.79
CA LYS A 52 5.62 -5.62 -2.62
C LYS A 52 4.47 -6.48 -2.09
N TYR A 53 4.75 -7.72 -1.68
CA TYR A 53 3.75 -8.60 -1.10
C TYR A 53 3.18 -8.02 0.20
N ASP A 54 4.07 -7.61 1.10
CA ASP A 54 3.70 -7.09 2.41
C ASP A 54 2.84 -5.82 2.28
N PHE A 55 3.22 -4.90 1.38
CA PHE A 55 2.44 -3.69 1.14
C PHE A 55 1.11 -3.98 0.47
N ARG A 56 1.04 -4.93 -0.49
CA ARG A 56 -0.23 -5.36 -1.07
C ARG A 56 -1.19 -5.87 0.02
N CYS A 57 -0.74 -6.75 0.90
CA CYS A 57 -1.55 -7.26 2.01
C CYS A 57 -2.00 -6.15 2.96
N PHE A 58 -1.20 -5.10 3.13
CA PHE A 58 -1.61 -3.89 3.85
C PHE A 58 -2.72 -3.13 3.12
N LEU A 59 -2.60 -2.89 1.81
CA LEU A 59 -3.64 -2.22 1.01
C LEU A 59 -4.97 -2.98 1.04
N LEU A 60 -4.94 -4.32 1.03
CA LEU A 60 -6.14 -5.14 1.18
C LEU A 60 -6.80 -4.96 2.55
N ARG A 61 -6.02 -4.87 3.64
CA ARG A 61 -6.54 -4.58 5.00
C ARG A 61 -7.07 -3.16 5.19
N LEU A 62 -6.74 -2.25 4.27
CA LEU A 62 -7.33 -0.91 4.17
C LEU A 62 -8.62 -0.90 3.32
N GLY A 63 -8.98 -2.02 2.67
CA GLY A 63 -10.20 -2.12 1.86
C GLY A 63 -10.03 -1.74 0.38
N LEU A 64 -8.80 -1.57 -0.12
CA LEU A 64 -8.55 -1.26 -1.54
C LEU A 64 -8.70 -2.52 -2.42
N ILE A 65 -9.91 -3.09 -2.46
CA ILE A 65 -10.27 -4.36 -3.12
C ILE A 65 -11.23 -4.06 -4.27
N GLY A 66 -11.06 -4.74 -5.41
CA GLY A 66 -11.94 -4.54 -6.58
C GLY A 66 -11.30 -3.76 -7.72
N PRO A 67 -12.00 -3.64 -8.88
CA PRO A 67 -11.49 -3.00 -10.10
C PRO A 67 -11.25 -1.49 -9.94
N GLU A 68 -12.05 -0.79 -9.14
CA GLU A 68 -11.98 0.65 -8.86
C GLU A 68 -10.68 1.08 -8.17
N PHE A 69 -10.03 0.16 -7.45
CA PHE A 69 -8.73 0.36 -6.81
C PHE A 69 -7.56 -0.29 -7.57
N LYS A 70 -7.79 -0.84 -8.78
CA LYS A 70 -6.73 -1.45 -9.60
C LYS A 70 -5.60 -0.47 -9.87
N THR A 71 -5.93 0.77 -10.23
CA THR A 71 -4.96 1.85 -10.46
C THR A 71 -4.18 2.21 -9.20
N ALA A 72 -4.84 2.25 -8.04
CA ALA A 72 -4.16 2.51 -6.77
C ALA A 72 -3.14 1.43 -6.44
N ARG A 73 -3.56 0.15 -6.50
CA ARG A 73 -2.64 -0.99 -6.26
C ARG A 73 -1.49 -0.99 -7.26
N LEU A 74 -1.74 -0.67 -8.53
CA LEU A 74 -0.68 -0.59 -9.55
C LEU A 74 0.37 0.46 -9.16
N HIS A 75 -0.02 1.70 -8.92
CA HIS A 75 0.93 2.78 -8.68
C HIS A 75 1.61 2.70 -7.31
N LEU A 76 0.89 2.27 -6.28
CA LEU A 76 1.43 2.13 -4.91
C LEU A 76 2.43 0.97 -4.81
N LEU A 77 2.31 -0.06 -5.64
CA LEU A 77 3.20 -1.23 -5.64
C LEU A 77 4.34 -1.13 -6.67
N ALA A 78 4.28 -0.16 -7.60
CA ALA A 78 5.17 -0.09 -8.76
C ALA A 78 6.67 -0.02 -8.42
N ARG A 79 7.03 0.63 -7.30
CA ARG A 79 8.43 0.84 -6.89
C ARG A 79 8.93 -0.19 -5.87
N LEU A 80 8.13 -1.20 -5.53
CA LEU A 80 8.49 -2.19 -4.50
C LEU A 80 9.10 -3.46 -5.12
N GLY A 81 10.04 -4.06 -4.38
CA GLY A 81 10.71 -5.29 -4.77
C GLY A 81 9.87 -6.54 -4.54
N GLY A 82 10.17 -7.60 -5.29
CA GLY A 82 9.53 -8.91 -5.13
C GLY A 82 8.19 -9.07 -5.83
N SER A 83 7.56 -10.21 -5.53
CA SER A 83 6.25 -10.61 -6.04
C SER A 83 5.13 -9.97 -5.24
N ALA A 84 4.03 -9.62 -5.91
CA ALA A 84 2.79 -9.23 -5.24
C ALA A 84 1.97 -10.45 -4.79
N ALA A 85 2.21 -11.62 -5.39
CA ALA A 85 1.43 -12.84 -5.17
C ALA A 85 2.01 -13.71 -4.04
N TRP A 86 3.33 -13.75 -3.91
CA TRP A 86 4.05 -14.64 -3.00
C TRP A 86 5.00 -13.87 -2.11
N LYS A 87 5.17 -14.35 -0.87
CA LYS A 87 6.20 -13.85 0.04
C LYS A 87 7.45 -14.69 -0.13
N GLY A 88 8.53 -14.08 -0.63
CA GLY A 88 9.77 -14.77 -0.97
C GLY A 88 9.70 -15.39 -2.36
N GLU A 89 10.51 -16.42 -2.60
CA GLU A 89 10.51 -17.17 -3.85
C GLU A 89 9.22 -17.97 -4.05
N ARG A 90 8.84 -18.17 -5.31
CA ARG A 90 7.77 -19.09 -5.67
C ARG A 90 8.20 -20.50 -5.27
N ARG A 91 7.39 -21.18 -4.45
CA ARG A 91 7.61 -22.61 -4.12
C ARG A 91 7.36 -23.52 -5.32
N ASP A 92 6.63 -23.02 -6.32
CA ASP A 92 6.37 -23.66 -7.60
C ASP A 92 7.58 -23.37 -8.52
N GLY A 93 8.68 -24.06 -8.24
CA GLY A 93 9.87 -24.07 -9.09
C GLY A 93 9.55 -24.64 -10.46
N GLY A 94 9.41 -23.77 -11.44
CA GLY A 94 9.75 -24.09 -12.82
C GLY A 94 11.09 -23.44 -13.11
N ALA A 95 12.18 -24.16 -12.84
CA ALA A 95 13.44 -23.87 -13.49
C ALA A 95 13.23 -24.04 -14.99
N VAL A 96 13.50 -22.99 -15.75
CA VAL A 96 13.88 -23.04 -17.17
C VAL A 96 15.02 -22.05 -17.35
#